data_AF-A0A498NU35-F1
#
_entry.id   AF-A0A498NU35-F1
#
_cell.length_a   1.000
_cell.length_b   1.000
_cell.length_c   1.000
_cell.angle_alpha   90.00
_cell.angle_beta   90.00
_cell.angle_gamma   90.00
#
_symmetry.space_group_name_H-M   'P 1'
#
loop_
_entity.id
_entity.type
_entity.pdbx_description
1 polymer ?
#
loop_
_entity_poly.entity_id
_entity_poly.type
_entity_poly.pdbx_seq_one_letter_code
_entity_poly.pdbx_strand_id
1 'polypeptide(L)'
;MALTENCRTYQTPKDSGCAQSCSSDVVELNVGGQVYYTRHATLTSVPNSLLGKLFSTKKDISNDLAQDIKGRYFIDRDGFLFRYVLDYLRDKNVVLPDYFPEKGRLKREAEFFQLPELVKILTPDDYIHNDFDEASQGSDQRLFPASYLDARDRRYGFITVGYKSSCAFGRDADPKARGLPKIFICGRVGLAKEVFGDTLNESRDPDRPAERYTSQFYLKFRHLERAFDMLAESGFHIVACNSSLTTSPHNRHTDDRYWSNNTEYVFYRKYSLFHNNTQTVGSFRKIMEVVY
;
A
#
# COMPACT_ATOMS: atom_id res chain seq x y z
N MET A 1 15.72 60.35 51.89
CA MET A 1 15.99 59.00 51.37
C MET A 1 16.38 59.20 49.90
N ALA A 2 17.63 59.53 49.58
CA ALA A 2 18.81 58.65 49.39
C ALA A 2 18.53 57.55 48.33
N LEU A 3 19.28 57.32 47.26
CA LEU A 3 20.47 57.92 46.62
C LEU A 3 20.42 57.47 45.15
N THR A 4 20.88 58.33 44.24
CA THR A 4 21.27 58.00 42.86
C THR A 4 22.55 57.17 42.89
N GLU A 5 22.70 56.11 42.08
CA GLU A 5 24.04 55.65 41.63
C GLU A 5 24.04 54.67 40.43
N ASN A 6 24.61 55.18 39.34
CA ASN A 6 25.47 54.65 38.26
C ASN A 6 25.67 53.14 37.96
N CYS A 7 25.76 52.92 36.64
CA CYS A 7 26.42 51.83 35.93
C CYS A 7 27.63 51.20 36.62
N ARG A 8 27.69 49.86 36.60
CA ARG A 8 28.95 49.10 36.51
C ARG A 8 28.85 47.97 35.51
N THR A 9 29.60 48.17 34.43
CA THR A 9 30.21 47.15 33.58
C THR A 9 30.87 46.07 34.46
N TYR A 10 30.61 44.80 34.17
CA TYR A 10 31.41 43.69 34.67
C TYR A 10 32.19 43.07 33.50
N GLN A 11 33.46 43.44 33.39
CA GLN A 11 34.55 42.54 32.98
C GLN A 11 35.19 42.09 34.33
N THR A 12 35.64 40.86 34.61
CA THR A 12 36.61 39.90 34.02
C THR A 12 36.55 38.61 34.92
N PRO A 13 37.09 37.40 34.60
CA PRO A 13 38.50 37.15 34.24
C PRO A 13 38.75 36.25 33.02
N LYS A 14 39.85 36.59 32.34
CA LYS A 14 40.61 35.65 31.52
C LYS A 14 41.27 34.65 32.46
N ASP A 15 40.74 33.44 32.51
CA ASP A 15 41.51 32.27 32.92
C ASP A 15 41.78 31.40 31.69
N SER A 16 43.06 31.28 31.40
CA SER A 16 43.63 30.32 30.46
C SER A 16 43.57 28.92 31.07
N GLY A 17 42.63 28.10 30.60
CA GLY A 17 42.53 26.69 30.94
C GLY A 17 41.55 25.96 30.00
N CYS A 18 42.05 24.97 29.27
CA CYS A 18 41.36 24.18 28.26
C CYS A 18 40.08 23.50 28.79
N ALA A 19 38.91 23.90 28.29
CA ALA A 19 37.70 23.08 28.34
C ALA A 19 36.81 23.45 27.15
N GLN A 20 36.56 22.46 26.29
CA GLN A 20 35.72 22.51 25.09
C GLN A 20 34.56 23.50 25.22
N SER A 21 34.45 24.45 24.27
CA SER A 21 33.20 25.15 24.04
C SER A 21 32.11 24.10 23.80
N CYS A 22 31.21 23.91 24.76
CA CYS A 22 30.00 23.12 24.56
C CYS A 22 29.19 23.84 23.48
N SER A 23 29.41 23.46 22.22
CA SER A 23 28.57 23.86 21.10
C SER A 23 27.14 23.55 21.52
N SER A 24 26.26 24.56 21.52
CA SER A 24 24.84 24.38 21.81
C SER A 24 24.35 23.10 21.14
N ASP A 25 23.96 22.11 21.95
CA ASP A 25 23.58 20.78 21.44
C ASP A 25 22.41 20.91 20.45
N VAL A 26 21.58 21.94 20.66
CA VAL A 26 20.42 22.28 19.83
C VAL A 26 20.80 23.18 18.65
N VAL A 27 20.39 22.75 17.46
CA VAL A 27 20.53 23.44 16.17
C VAL A 27 19.13 23.83 15.67
N GLU A 28 19.00 25.07 15.22
CA GLU A 28 17.80 25.62 14.59
C GLU A 28 17.93 25.62 13.06
N LEU A 29 16.94 25.04 12.38
CA LEU A 29 16.87 24.97 10.93
C LEU A 29 15.58 25.63 10.44
N ASN A 30 15.65 26.38 9.34
CA ASN A 30 14.50 26.87 8.59
C ASN A 30 14.47 26.17 7.23
N VAL A 31 13.51 25.26 7.04
CA VAL A 31 13.36 24.47 5.80
C VAL A 31 12.14 24.96 5.04
N GLY A 32 12.35 25.75 3.98
CA GLY A 32 11.28 26.30 3.14
C GLY A 32 10.25 27.13 3.92
N GLY A 33 10.64 27.76 5.03
CA GLY A 33 9.76 28.50 5.93
C GLY A 33 9.31 27.74 7.19
N GLN A 34 9.51 26.42 7.25
CA GLN A 34 9.20 25.61 8.43
C GLN A 34 10.41 25.53 9.35
N VAL A 35 10.25 25.96 10.61
CA VAL A 35 11.32 25.92 11.60
C VAL A 35 11.35 24.58 12.32
N TYR A 36 12.55 24.00 12.42
CA TYR A 36 12.84 22.76 13.13
C TYR A 36 13.94 22.96 14.17
N TYR A 37 13.80 22.26 15.28
CA TYR A 37 14.78 22.17 16.35
C TYR A 37 15.26 20.73 16.45
N THR A 38 16.57 20.52 16.42
CA THR A 38 17.16 19.19 16.53
C THR A 38 18.53 19.25 17.18
N ARG A 39 19.17 18.10 17.41
CA ARG A 39 20.52 18.05 17.94
C ARG A 39 21.56 17.97 16.84
N HIS A 40 22.75 18.50 17.10
CA HIS A 40 23.89 18.34 16.19
C HIS A 40 24.15 16.85 15.90
N ALA A 41 24.09 16.00 16.93
CA ALA A 41 24.26 14.55 16.80
C ALA A 41 23.24 13.89 15.85
N THR A 42 22.02 14.43 15.73
CA THR A 42 21.01 13.93 14.80
C THR A 42 21.38 14.27 13.35
N LEU A 43 21.83 15.49 13.09
CA LEU A 43 22.23 15.93 11.74
C LEU A 43 23.48 15.20 11.24
N THR A 44 24.41 14.87 12.14
CA THR A 44 25.63 14.13 11.82
C THR A 44 25.49 12.61 11.94
N SER A 45 24.30 12.12 12.28
CA SER A 45 24.03 10.70 12.50
C SER A 45 24.22 9.82 11.25
N VAL A 46 24.21 10.43 10.05
CA VAL A 46 24.54 9.76 8.77
C VAL A 46 25.66 10.57 8.11
N PRO A 47 26.95 10.23 8.36
CA PRO A 47 28.08 11.04 7.91
C PRO A 47 28.13 11.28 6.39
N ASN A 48 27.67 10.30 5.61
CA ASN A 48 27.69 10.37 4.14
C ASN A 48 26.51 11.17 3.54
N SER A 49 25.54 11.58 4.36
CA SER A 49 24.42 12.41 3.92
C SER A 49 24.84 13.87 3.70
N LEU A 50 24.00 14.64 3.01
CA LEU A 50 24.22 16.07 2.79
C LEU A 50 24.36 16.81 4.13
N LEU A 51 23.39 16.60 5.05
CA LEU A 51 23.41 17.20 6.39
C LEU A 51 24.60 16.70 7.21
N GLY A 52 24.94 15.41 7.08
CA GLY A 52 26.13 14.84 7.69
C GLY A 52 27.39 15.60 7.30
N LYS A 53 27.60 15.85 6.00
CA LYS A 53 28.77 16.59 5.49
C LYS A 53 28.78 18.05 5.94
N LEU A 54 27.63 18.71 5.87
CA LEU A 54 27.47 20.13 6.24
C LEU A 54 27.75 20.38 7.72
N PHE A 55 27.34 19.46 8.61
CA PHE A 55 27.47 19.62 10.05
C PHE A 55 28.65 18.84 10.66
N SER A 56 29.28 17.89 9.97
CA SER A 56 30.44 17.15 10.52
C SER A 56 31.76 17.91 10.43
N THR A 57 31.90 18.80 9.44
CA THR A 57 33.16 19.51 9.20
C THR A 57 33.16 20.79 10.02
N LYS A 58 33.90 20.79 11.14
CA LYS A 58 34.09 21.91 12.07
C LYS A 58 34.01 23.28 11.37
N LYS A 59 33.04 24.10 11.78
CA LYS A 59 32.88 25.58 11.67
C LYS A 59 33.05 26.27 10.31
N ASP A 60 33.87 25.77 9.39
CA ASP A 60 34.22 26.49 8.16
C ASP A 60 33.13 26.36 7.08
N ILE A 61 32.42 25.22 7.01
CA ILE A 61 31.31 25.02 6.04
C ILE A 61 29.99 25.55 6.58
N SER A 62 29.80 25.59 7.91
CA SER A 62 28.58 26.16 8.50
C SER A 62 28.43 27.66 8.21
N ASN A 63 29.50 28.37 7.85
CA ASN A 63 29.44 29.76 7.42
C ASN A 63 28.93 29.93 5.98
N ASP A 64 28.90 28.86 5.17
CA ASP A 64 28.48 28.89 3.77
C ASP A 64 26.99 28.53 3.60
N LEU A 65 26.33 28.08 4.68
CA LEU A 65 24.89 27.89 4.69
C LEU A 65 24.20 29.25 4.82
N ALA A 66 23.31 29.54 3.86
CA ALA A 66 22.43 30.69 3.94
C ALA A 66 21.72 30.71 5.30
N GLN A 67 21.62 31.90 5.90
CA GLN A 67 20.87 32.10 7.13
C GLN A 67 19.68 33.00 6.85
N ASP A 68 18.58 32.75 7.55
CA ASP A 68 17.46 33.67 7.51
C ASP A 68 17.72 34.93 8.37
N ILE A 69 16.79 35.88 8.35
CA ILE A 69 16.89 37.15 9.11
C ILE A 69 17.06 36.99 10.63
N LYS A 70 16.81 35.78 11.17
CA LYS A 70 16.96 35.45 12.59
C LYS A 70 18.21 34.59 12.86
N GLY A 71 19.08 34.40 11.86
CA GLY A 71 20.34 33.65 12.01
C GLY A 71 20.18 32.13 12.00
N ARG A 72 19.02 31.59 11.62
CA ARG A 72 18.85 30.12 11.50
C ARG A 72 19.36 29.64 10.15
N TYR A 73 19.94 28.43 10.12
CA TYR A 73 20.35 27.80 8.87
C TYR A 73 19.14 27.58 7.97
N PHE A 74 19.21 28.10 6.74
CA PHE A 74 18.15 28.05 5.77
C PHE A 74 18.40 26.94 4.74
N ILE A 75 17.36 26.15 4.49
CA ILE A 75 17.34 25.08 3.49
C ILE A 75 16.14 25.33 2.59
N ASP A 76 16.39 25.57 1.30
CA ASP A 76 15.36 25.84 0.30
C ASP A 76 14.69 24.54 -0.19
N ARG A 77 14.00 23.83 0.71
CA ARG A 77 13.32 22.54 0.47
C ARG A 77 11.94 22.49 1.15
N ASP A 78 11.19 21.42 0.89
CA ASP A 78 9.86 21.23 1.47
C ASP A 78 9.93 20.99 3.00
N GLY A 79 9.48 21.99 3.75
CA GLY A 79 9.47 21.95 5.20
C GLY A 79 8.54 20.90 5.80
N PHE A 80 7.43 20.53 5.16
CA PHE A 80 6.50 19.53 5.71
C PHE A 80 7.04 18.11 5.57
N LEU A 81 7.62 17.80 4.41
CA LEU A 81 8.24 16.50 4.16
C LEU A 81 9.53 16.29 4.96
N PHE A 82 10.23 17.37 5.30
CA PHE A 82 11.45 17.32 6.11
C PHE A 82 11.25 16.66 7.48
N ARG A 83 10.04 16.69 8.05
CA ARG A 83 9.73 15.97 9.30
C ARG A 83 10.12 14.50 9.22
N TYR A 84 9.76 13.82 8.13
CA TYR A 84 10.04 12.40 7.94
C TYR A 84 11.53 12.12 7.69
N VAL A 85 12.23 13.05 7.04
CA VAL A 85 13.69 13.00 6.91
C VAL A 85 14.34 13.10 8.29
N LEU A 86 13.84 14.00 9.14
CA LEU A 86 14.36 14.20 10.48
C LEU A 86 14.09 12.98 11.39
N ASP A 87 12.91 12.39 11.29
CA ASP A 87 12.57 11.16 12.01
C ASP A 87 13.49 9.99 11.59
N TYR A 88 13.76 9.85 10.30
CA TYR A 88 14.76 8.89 9.81
C TYR A 88 16.16 9.13 10.38
N LEU A 89 16.60 10.38 10.50
CA LEU A 89 17.91 10.68 11.07
C LEU A 89 18.00 10.32 12.57
N ARG A 90 16.88 10.40 13.30
CA ARG A 90 16.78 10.03 14.72
C ARG A 90 16.78 8.52 14.90
N ASP A 91 15.89 7.82 14.19
CA ASP A 91 15.56 6.42 14.50
C ASP A 91 16.15 5.41 13.50
N LYS A 92 16.77 5.90 12.41
CA LYS A 92 17.21 5.09 11.25
C LYS A 92 16.09 4.31 10.56
N ASN A 93 14.86 4.72 10.82
CA ASN A 93 13.65 4.18 10.24
C ASN A 93 12.61 5.29 10.09
N VAL A 94 11.61 5.08 9.23
CA VAL A 94 10.52 6.04 9.04
C VAL A 94 9.18 5.31 9.10
N VAL A 95 8.25 5.83 9.90
CA VAL A 95 6.88 5.34 9.96
C VAL A 95 5.99 6.34 9.24
N LEU A 96 5.36 5.90 8.16
CA LEU A 96 4.44 6.71 7.38
C LEU A 96 2.99 6.35 7.75
N PRO A 97 2.05 7.32 7.72
CA PRO A 97 0.63 7.02 7.80
C PRO A 97 0.19 6.05 6.70
N ASP A 98 -0.85 5.25 6.98
CA ASP A 98 -1.49 4.42 5.96
C ASP A 98 -1.93 5.30 4.77
N TYR A 99 -1.66 4.83 3.55
CA TYR A 99 -1.94 5.57 2.31
C TYR A 99 -1.28 6.96 2.24
N PHE A 100 0.01 7.08 2.59
CA PHE A 100 0.75 8.34 2.46
C PHE A 100 0.85 8.81 0.98
N PRO A 101 0.10 9.85 0.57
CA PRO A 101 -0.04 10.21 -0.85
C PRO A 101 1.23 10.87 -1.41
N GLU A 102 2.06 11.45 -0.55
CA GLU A 102 3.25 12.22 -0.94
C GLU A 102 4.53 11.38 -0.93
N LYS A 103 4.43 10.04 -0.93
CA LYS A 103 5.59 9.13 -0.88
C LYS A 103 6.63 9.44 -1.96
N GLY A 104 6.18 9.68 -3.19
CA GLY A 104 7.08 10.06 -4.30
C GLY A 104 7.72 11.43 -4.16
N ARG A 105 7.08 12.38 -3.45
CA ARG A 105 7.71 13.68 -3.10
C ARG A 105 8.74 13.49 -2.00
N LEU A 106 8.42 12.71 -0.97
CA LEU A 106 9.34 12.40 0.12
C LEU A 106 10.59 11.65 -0.37
N LYS A 107 10.45 10.75 -1.34
CA LYS A 107 11.58 10.09 -1.99
C LYS A 107 12.56 11.10 -2.62
N ARG A 108 12.05 12.11 -3.33
CA ARG A 108 12.88 13.18 -3.92
C ARG A 108 13.61 14.01 -2.85
N GLU A 109 12.99 14.23 -1.69
CA GLU A 109 13.69 14.86 -0.56
C GLU A 109 14.80 13.95 0.00
N ALA A 110 14.55 12.65 0.13
CA ALA A 110 15.58 11.69 0.57
C ALA A 110 16.78 11.64 -0.40
N GLU A 111 16.53 11.72 -1.70
CA GLU A 111 17.58 11.85 -2.73
C GLU A 111 18.37 13.15 -2.57
N PHE A 112 17.68 14.28 -2.39
CA PHE A 112 18.32 15.59 -2.17
C PHE A 112 19.25 15.58 -0.94
N PHE A 113 18.79 15.04 0.19
CA PHE A 113 19.59 14.93 1.40
C PHE A 113 20.64 13.80 1.36
N GLN A 114 20.76 13.07 0.25
CA GLN A 114 21.71 11.98 0.03
C GLN A 114 21.54 10.86 1.08
N LEU A 115 20.31 10.38 1.26
CA LEU A 115 19.95 9.31 2.20
C LEU A 115 19.57 8.03 1.44
N PRO A 116 20.53 7.24 0.94
CA PRO A 116 20.26 6.11 0.02
C PRO A 116 19.39 5.01 0.66
N GLU A 117 19.61 4.71 1.95
CA GLU A 117 18.78 3.72 2.65
C GLU A 117 17.33 4.21 2.84
N LEU A 118 17.12 5.51 3.07
CA LEU A 118 15.77 6.07 3.11
C LEU A 118 15.11 6.02 1.73
N VAL A 119 15.85 6.33 0.65
CA VAL A 119 15.36 6.17 -0.72
C VAL A 119 14.93 4.73 -0.98
N LYS A 120 15.72 3.74 -0.53
CA LYS A 120 15.41 2.32 -0.65
C LYS A 120 14.13 1.91 0.10
N ILE A 121 13.91 2.44 1.30
CA ILE A 121 12.67 2.22 2.07
C ILE A 121 11.47 2.86 1.35
N LEU A 122 11.67 3.98 0.66
CA LEU A 122 10.62 4.75 0.00
C LEU A 122 10.33 4.33 -1.44
N THR A 123 11.28 3.73 -2.15
CA THR A 123 11.02 3.05 -3.41
C THR A 123 10.04 1.92 -3.14
N PRO A 124 8.85 1.94 -3.73
CA PRO A 124 8.12 0.70 -3.91
C PRO A 124 9.03 -0.24 -4.72
N ASP A 125 8.90 -1.55 -4.54
CA ASP A 125 9.52 -2.52 -5.44
C ASP A 125 8.84 -2.43 -6.83
N ASP A 126 9.02 -1.30 -7.52
CA ASP A 126 8.39 -0.93 -8.78
C ASP A 126 9.27 -1.43 -9.94
N TYR A 127 9.09 -2.70 -10.31
CA TYR A 127 8.97 -2.99 -11.73
C TYR A 127 7.50 -3.33 -11.99
N ILE A 128 6.93 -2.60 -12.96
CA ILE A 128 5.65 -2.83 -13.64
C ILE A 128 4.46 -2.06 -13.06
N HIS A 129 4.33 -0.81 -13.50
CA HIS A 129 3.05 -0.35 -14.03
C HIS A 129 3.24 0.72 -15.11
N ASN A 130 3.54 0.26 -16.33
CA ASN A 130 3.22 0.97 -17.56
C ASN A 130 2.67 -0.09 -18.51
N ASP A 131 1.36 -0.27 -18.52
CA ASP A 131 0.67 -0.97 -19.60
C ASP A 131 -0.27 0.07 -20.22
N PHE A 132 0.31 0.83 -21.15
CA PHE A 132 -0.43 1.62 -22.11
C PHE A 132 -0.64 0.70 -23.32
N ASP A 133 -1.90 0.59 -23.74
CA ASP A 133 -2.47 -0.21 -24.83
C ASP A 133 -1.50 -0.81 -25.86
N GLU A 134 -1.63 -2.11 -26.14
CA GLU A 134 -1.99 -2.62 -27.48
C GLU A 134 -2.12 -4.17 -27.45
N ALA A 135 -3.25 -4.68 -27.93
CA ALA A 135 -3.51 -6.04 -28.39
C ALA A 135 -3.37 -7.24 -27.41
N SER A 136 -4.54 -7.75 -27.03
CA SER A 136 -4.79 -9.11 -26.55
C SER A 136 -4.11 -10.20 -27.42
N GLN A 137 -3.04 -10.79 -26.92
CA GLN A 137 -2.53 -12.13 -27.29
C GLN A 137 -2.16 -12.87 -26.00
N GLY A 138 -2.57 -14.13 -25.90
CA GLY A 138 -2.57 -14.92 -24.67
C GLY A 138 -1.24 -14.87 -23.89
N SER A 139 -1.35 -14.61 -22.58
CA SER A 139 -0.21 -14.44 -21.65
C SER A 139 0.68 -15.67 -21.45
N ASP A 140 0.53 -16.75 -22.21
CA ASP A 140 1.18 -18.04 -21.95
C ASP A 140 2.68 -18.09 -22.26
N GLN A 141 3.25 -17.07 -22.92
CA GLN A 141 4.67 -17.06 -23.31
C GLN A 141 5.57 -16.10 -22.52
N ARG A 142 5.04 -15.42 -21.51
CA ARG A 142 5.87 -14.60 -20.62
C ARG A 142 6.49 -15.49 -19.53
N LEU A 143 7.69 -16.01 -19.81
CA LEU A 143 8.56 -16.71 -18.84
C LEU A 143 9.08 -15.70 -17.80
N PHE A 144 8.25 -15.35 -16.82
CA PHE A 144 8.71 -14.64 -15.62
C PHE A 144 9.01 -15.66 -14.52
N PRO A 145 10.23 -15.70 -13.96
CA PRO A 145 10.55 -16.56 -12.84
C PRO A 145 9.66 -16.29 -11.63
N ALA A 146 9.27 -17.35 -10.92
CA ALA A 146 8.45 -17.32 -9.70
C ALA A 146 9.00 -16.44 -8.55
N SER A 147 10.24 -15.95 -8.68
CA SER A 147 10.97 -15.11 -7.73
C SER A 147 10.57 -13.62 -7.75
N TYR A 148 9.69 -13.17 -8.65
CA TYR A 148 9.23 -11.77 -8.71
C TYR A 148 8.07 -11.44 -7.78
N LEU A 149 7.37 -12.44 -7.23
CA LEU A 149 6.45 -12.22 -6.12
C LEU A 149 7.22 -12.47 -4.83
N ASP A 150 7.46 -11.41 -4.07
CA ASP A 150 7.85 -11.54 -2.66
C ASP A 150 6.86 -12.52 -2.00
N ALA A 151 7.34 -13.40 -1.11
CA ALA A 151 6.47 -14.39 -0.45
C ALA A 151 5.28 -13.73 0.26
N ARG A 152 5.45 -12.44 0.59
CA ARG A 152 4.50 -11.50 1.18
C ARG A 152 3.34 -11.12 0.25
N ASP A 153 3.60 -10.98 -1.06
CA ASP A 153 2.60 -10.60 -2.06
C ASP A 153 1.68 -11.74 -2.45
N ARG A 154 2.07 -12.98 -2.13
CA ARG A 154 1.27 -14.19 -2.36
C ARG A 154 0.02 -14.28 -1.48
N ARG A 155 -0.13 -13.40 -0.49
CA ARG A 155 -1.19 -13.49 0.53
C ARG A 155 -2.29 -12.44 0.41
N TYR A 156 -2.09 -11.30 -0.25
CA TYR A 156 -3.17 -10.33 -0.50
C TYR A 156 -3.67 -10.46 -1.94
N GLY A 157 -4.84 -9.88 -2.24
CA GLY A 157 -5.34 -9.80 -3.62
C GLY A 157 -6.86 -9.95 -3.72
N PHE A 158 -7.34 -10.07 -4.95
CA PHE A 158 -8.75 -10.17 -5.27
C PHE A 158 -9.17 -11.59 -5.66
N ILE A 159 -10.38 -11.96 -5.26
CA ILE A 159 -11.12 -13.11 -5.78
C ILE A 159 -12.50 -12.61 -6.20
N THR A 160 -12.94 -12.95 -7.40
CA THR A 160 -14.30 -12.67 -7.86
C THR A 160 -15.09 -13.97 -7.92
N VAL A 161 -16.26 -13.97 -7.29
CA VAL A 161 -17.22 -15.07 -7.29
C VAL A 161 -18.33 -14.74 -8.28
N GLY A 162 -18.42 -15.50 -9.37
CA GLY A 162 -19.48 -15.38 -10.36
C GLY A 162 -20.58 -16.41 -10.11
N TYR A 163 -21.83 -15.98 -10.14
CA TYR A 163 -23.01 -16.83 -10.04
C TYR A 163 -23.86 -16.66 -11.29
N LYS A 164 -23.97 -17.72 -12.09
CA LYS A 164 -24.77 -17.73 -13.30
C LYS A 164 -26.05 -18.54 -13.09
N SER A 165 -27.19 -17.89 -13.28
CA SER A 165 -28.51 -18.53 -13.30
C SER A 165 -29.15 -18.34 -14.67
N SER A 166 -29.68 -19.42 -15.24
CA SER A 166 -30.46 -19.36 -16.48
C SER A 166 -31.93 -19.13 -16.12
N CYS A 167 -32.52 -18.06 -16.67
CA CYS A 167 -33.94 -17.79 -16.58
C CYS A 167 -34.56 -17.96 -17.97
N ALA A 168 -35.42 -18.97 -18.12
CA ALA A 168 -36.25 -19.16 -19.29
C ALA A 168 -37.60 -18.49 -19.04
N PHE A 169 -37.96 -17.52 -19.88
CA PHE A 169 -39.27 -16.87 -19.87
C PHE A 169 -40.01 -17.28 -21.15
N GLY A 170 -41.01 -18.16 -21.05
CA GLY A 170 -41.78 -18.67 -22.17
C GLY A 170 -42.83 -19.67 -21.69
N ARG A 171 -44.02 -19.68 -22.32
CA ARG A 171 -45.17 -20.49 -21.90
C ARG A 171 -44.95 -22.01 -21.94
N ASP A 172 -43.87 -22.46 -22.58
CA ASP A 172 -43.50 -23.88 -22.74
C ASP A 172 -42.02 -24.16 -22.36
N ALA A 173 -41.48 -23.48 -21.35
CA ALA A 173 -40.09 -23.70 -20.91
C ALA A 173 -39.94 -25.05 -20.18
N ASP A 174 -39.25 -26.02 -20.78
CA ASP A 174 -38.91 -27.31 -20.17
C ASP A 174 -38.14 -27.07 -18.85
N PRO A 175 -38.62 -27.55 -17.68
CA PRO A 175 -37.91 -27.43 -16.42
C PRO A 175 -36.51 -28.06 -16.44
N LYS A 176 -36.22 -28.98 -17.36
CA LYS A 176 -34.89 -29.58 -17.57
C LYS A 176 -33.91 -28.67 -18.31
N ALA A 177 -34.38 -27.60 -18.98
CA ALA A 177 -33.52 -26.64 -19.69
C ALA A 177 -32.90 -25.59 -18.76
N ARG A 178 -33.33 -25.52 -17.50
CA ARG A 178 -32.71 -24.67 -16.46
C ARG A 178 -31.42 -25.32 -16.01
N GLY A 179 -30.32 -25.01 -16.70
CA GLY A 179 -28.98 -25.43 -16.30
C GLY A 179 -28.73 -25.13 -14.82
N LEU A 180 -28.19 -26.09 -14.10
CA LEU A 180 -27.97 -25.97 -12.65
C LEU A 180 -27.00 -24.81 -12.38
N PRO A 181 -27.29 -23.96 -11.38
CA PRO A 181 -26.47 -22.80 -11.10
C PRO A 181 -25.05 -23.25 -10.74
N LYS A 182 -24.07 -22.54 -11.31
CA LYS A 182 -22.64 -22.79 -11.08
C LYS A 182 -22.02 -21.55 -10.46
N ILE A 183 -21.13 -21.78 -9.51
CA ILE A 183 -20.31 -20.76 -8.87
C ILE A 183 -18.94 -20.78 -9.53
N PHE A 184 -18.61 -19.73 -10.27
CA PHE A 184 -17.32 -19.51 -10.92
C PHE A 184 -16.39 -18.75 -10.00
N ILE A 185 -15.11 -19.09 -10.03
CA ILE A 185 -14.06 -18.43 -9.26
C ILE A 185 -13.04 -17.86 -10.22
N CYS A 186 -12.84 -16.54 -10.12
CA CYS A 186 -11.87 -15.80 -10.89
C CYS A 186 -10.86 -15.14 -9.93
N GLY A 187 -9.58 -15.13 -10.28
CA GLY A 187 -8.53 -14.52 -9.47
C GLY A 187 -7.20 -15.23 -9.61
N ARG A 188 -6.27 -14.95 -8.69
CA ARG A 188 -4.97 -15.62 -8.66
C ARG A 188 -5.12 -17.07 -8.20
N VAL A 189 -4.52 -17.99 -8.94
CA VAL A 189 -4.64 -19.44 -8.72
C VAL A 189 -4.22 -19.83 -7.30
N GLY A 190 -3.11 -19.29 -6.80
CA GLY A 190 -2.63 -19.57 -5.44
C GLY A 190 -3.64 -19.17 -4.35
N LEU A 191 -4.33 -18.03 -4.51
CA LEU A 191 -5.36 -17.59 -3.56
C LEU A 191 -6.61 -18.46 -3.65
N ALA A 192 -7.06 -18.77 -4.87
CA ALA A 192 -8.24 -19.62 -5.06
C ALA A 192 -8.01 -21.03 -4.47
N LYS A 193 -6.82 -21.61 -4.66
CA LYS A 193 -6.46 -22.90 -4.07
C LYS A 193 -6.31 -22.82 -2.55
N GLU A 194 -5.76 -21.73 -2.02
CA GLU A 194 -5.67 -21.50 -0.57
C GLU A 194 -7.05 -21.48 0.09
N VAL A 195 -8.01 -20.77 -0.51
CA VAL A 195 -9.35 -20.59 0.06
C VAL A 195 -10.22 -21.83 -0.16
N PHE A 196 -10.25 -22.37 -1.38
CA PHE A 196 -11.24 -23.38 -1.77
C PHE A 196 -10.72 -24.81 -1.79
N GLY A 197 -9.40 -25.01 -1.80
CA GLY A 197 -8.78 -26.33 -1.72
C GLY A 197 -9.40 -27.36 -2.67
N ASP A 198 -9.80 -28.49 -2.10
CA ASP A 198 -10.41 -29.63 -2.79
C ASP A 198 -11.84 -29.36 -3.30
N THR A 199 -12.49 -28.30 -2.83
CA THR A 199 -13.83 -27.92 -3.31
C THR A 199 -13.80 -27.22 -4.68
N LEU A 200 -12.61 -26.79 -5.11
CA LEU A 200 -12.37 -26.17 -6.41
C LEU A 200 -12.33 -27.24 -7.51
N ASN A 201 -12.93 -26.95 -8.65
CA ASN A 201 -12.85 -27.76 -9.85
C ASN A 201 -11.96 -27.07 -10.90
N GLU A 202 -10.83 -27.70 -11.21
CA GLU A 202 -9.80 -27.18 -12.09
C GLU A 202 -9.89 -27.77 -13.52
N SER A 203 -10.90 -28.57 -13.83
CA SER A 203 -10.97 -29.38 -15.06
C SER A 203 -10.91 -28.57 -16.37
N ARG A 204 -11.22 -27.27 -16.31
CA ARG A 204 -11.22 -26.37 -17.46
C ARG A 204 -9.86 -25.70 -17.70
N ASP A 205 -9.01 -25.65 -16.68
CA ASP A 205 -7.71 -24.97 -16.69
C ASP A 205 -6.73 -25.71 -15.77
N PRO A 206 -6.46 -27.01 -16.05
CA PRO A 206 -5.57 -27.81 -15.22
C PRO A 206 -4.14 -27.30 -15.30
N ASP A 207 -3.36 -27.58 -14.25
CA ASP A 207 -1.91 -27.32 -14.18
C ASP A 207 -1.49 -25.84 -14.29
N ARG A 208 -2.42 -24.90 -14.14
CA ARG A 208 -2.08 -23.47 -14.13
C ARG A 208 -1.21 -23.11 -12.90
N PRO A 209 -0.07 -22.40 -13.07
CA PRO A 209 0.81 -22.03 -11.96
C PRO A 209 0.14 -21.12 -10.92
N ALA A 210 0.55 -21.25 -9.66
CA ALA A 210 -0.05 -20.54 -8.53
C ALA A 210 0.07 -19.01 -8.62
N GLU A 211 1.13 -18.49 -9.27
CA GLU A 211 1.31 -17.04 -9.45
C GLU A 211 0.38 -16.45 -10.54
N ARG A 212 -0.21 -17.28 -11.39
CA ARG A 212 -1.02 -16.83 -12.53
C ARG A 212 -2.48 -16.62 -12.15
N TYR A 213 -3.21 -15.89 -13.00
CA TYR A 213 -4.64 -15.66 -12.86
C TYR A 213 -5.45 -16.63 -13.71
N THR A 214 -6.65 -16.97 -13.25
CA THR A 214 -7.65 -17.75 -13.99
C THR A 214 -9.04 -17.16 -13.81
N SER A 215 -9.91 -17.43 -14.77
CA SER A 215 -11.34 -17.15 -14.75
C SER A 215 -12.18 -18.41 -15.01
N GLN A 216 -11.53 -19.58 -15.01
CA GLN A 216 -12.12 -20.82 -15.53
C GLN A 216 -12.49 -21.83 -14.44
N PHE A 217 -12.10 -21.57 -13.19
CA PHE A 217 -12.44 -22.41 -12.06
C PHE A 217 -13.90 -22.29 -11.67
N TYR A 218 -14.43 -23.35 -11.08
CA TYR A 218 -15.77 -23.37 -10.51
C TYR A 218 -15.82 -24.29 -9.29
N LEU A 219 -16.76 -24.04 -8.38
CA LEU A 219 -16.91 -24.85 -7.16
C LEU A 219 -17.70 -26.13 -7.42
N LYS A 220 -17.32 -27.21 -6.73
CA LYS A 220 -18.01 -28.51 -6.76
C LYS A 220 -19.39 -28.45 -6.07
N PHE A 221 -19.59 -27.50 -5.17
CA PHE A 221 -20.87 -27.23 -4.51
C PHE A 221 -21.57 -25.99 -5.10
N ARG A 222 -22.82 -25.75 -4.68
CA ARG A 222 -23.71 -24.72 -5.29
C ARG A 222 -24.29 -23.70 -4.30
N HIS A 223 -24.03 -23.85 -3.01
CA HIS A 223 -24.46 -22.89 -1.99
C HIS A 223 -23.51 -21.68 -2.01
N LEU A 224 -24.03 -20.51 -2.34
CA LEU A 224 -23.22 -19.30 -2.52
C LEU A 224 -22.69 -18.79 -1.17
N GLU A 225 -23.51 -18.90 -0.14
CA GLU A 225 -23.21 -18.53 1.24
C GLU A 225 -22.01 -19.31 1.77
N ARG A 226 -21.95 -20.61 1.46
CA ARG A 226 -20.78 -21.44 1.82
C ARG A 226 -19.50 -20.90 1.19
N ALA A 227 -19.54 -20.43 -0.05
CA ALA A 227 -18.36 -19.85 -0.70
C ALA A 227 -17.94 -18.53 -0.02
N PHE A 228 -18.92 -17.73 0.41
CA PHE A 228 -18.68 -16.48 1.14
C PHE A 228 -18.09 -16.73 2.52
N ASP A 229 -18.59 -17.73 3.25
CA ASP A 229 -18.05 -18.12 4.55
C ASP A 229 -16.58 -18.54 4.43
N MET A 230 -16.24 -19.38 3.44
CA MET A 230 -14.86 -19.81 3.19
C MET A 230 -13.92 -18.63 2.88
N LEU A 231 -14.40 -17.65 2.11
CA LEU A 231 -13.66 -16.41 1.81
C LEU A 231 -13.47 -15.55 3.06
N ALA A 232 -14.53 -15.36 3.86
CA ALA A 232 -14.51 -14.56 5.07
C ALA A 232 -13.58 -15.15 6.13
N GLU A 233 -13.63 -16.47 6.35
CA GLU A 233 -12.71 -17.21 7.24
C GLU A 233 -11.25 -17.07 6.80
N SER A 234 -11.03 -16.91 5.49
CA SER A 234 -9.72 -16.68 4.90
C SER A 234 -9.28 -15.21 4.91
N GLY A 235 -10.06 -14.30 5.51
CA GLY A 235 -9.75 -12.88 5.64
C GLY A 235 -10.10 -12.01 4.42
N PHE A 236 -10.92 -12.52 3.50
CA PHE A 236 -11.44 -11.72 2.39
C PHE A 236 -12.71 -10.97 2.82
N HIS A 237 -12.84 -9.74 2.31
CA HIS A 237 -14.04 -8.92 2.48
C HIS A 237 -14.66 -8.60 1.13
N ILE A 238 -15.99 -8.61 1.06
CA ILE A 238 -16.70 -8.15 -0.14
C ILE A 238 -16.49 -6.64 -0.31
N VAL A 239 -16.12 -6.23 -1.51
CA VAL A 239 -15.85 -4.82 -1.85
C VAL A 239 -16.76 -4.27 -2.95
N ALA A 240 -17.33 -5.15 -3.78
CA ALA A 240 -18.29 -4.76 -4.81
C ALA A 240 -19.20 -5.94 -5.18
N CYS A 241 -20.37 -5.62 -5.71
CA CYS A 241 -21.31 -6.58 -6.27
C CYS A 241 -21.92 -5.97 -7.54
N ASN A 242 -22.05 -6.75 -8.60
CA ASN A 242 -22.69 -6.35 -9.84
C ASN A 242 -23.58 -7.47 -10.38
N SER A 243 -24.67 -7.13 -11.06
CA SER A 243 -25.57 -8.09 -11.69
C SER A 243 -25.88 -7.65 -13.11
N SER A 244 -25.69 -8.56 -14.08
CA SER A 244 -25.85 -8.31 -15.50
C SER A 244 -26.76 -9.35 -16.14
N LEU A 245 -27.74 -8.89 -16.92
CA LEU A 245 -28.63 -9.74 -17.70
C LEU A 245 -28.12 -9.84 -19.15
N THR A 246 -27.90 -11.05 -19.65
CA THR A 246 -27.47 -11.27 -21.04
C THR A 246 -28.45 -12.16 -21.78
N THR A 247 -28.76 -11.83 -23.03
CA THR A 247 -29.65 -12.63 -23.88
C THR A 247 -28.84 -13.44 -24.89
N SER A 248 -29.12 -14.73 -25.01
CA SER A 248 -28.58 -15.57 -26.08
C SER A 248 -29.71 -16.04 -27.01
N PRO A 249 -29.56 -15.92 -28.34
CA PRO A 249 -30.56 -16.40 -29.28
C PRO A 249 -30.64 -17.94 -29.24
N HIS A 250 -31.86 -18.49 -29.14
CA HIS A 250 -32.08 -19.92 -29.23
C HIS A 250 -32.41 -20.33 -30.66
N ASN A 251 -31.38 -20.79 -31.38
CA ASN A 251 -31.48 -21.32 -32.73
C ASN A 251 -31.95 -20.27 -33.79
N ARG A 252 -31.49 -20.40 -35.04
CA ARG A 252 -31.72 -19.37 -36.08
C ARG A 252 -33.18 -19.24 -36.56
N HIS A 253 -34.10 -20.05 -36.04
CA HIS A 253 -35.46 -20.21 -36.56
C HIS A 253 -36.61 -19.98 -35.55
N THR A 254 -36.32 -19.63 -34.30
CA THR A 254 -37.33 -19.33 -33.27
C THR A 254 -36.98 -18.05 -32.53
N ASP A 255 -37.95 -17.18 -32.25
CA ASP A 255 -37.78 -15.92 -31.49
C ASP A 255 -37.54 -16.12 -29.97
N ASP A 256 -37.29 -17.37 -29.55
CA ASP A 256 -37.04 -17.73 -28.16
C ASP A 256 -35.69 -17.18 -27.69
N ARG A 257 -35.74 -16.25 -26.72
CA ARG A 257 -34.57 -15.65 -26.10
C ARG A 257 -34.38 -16.23 -24.70
N TYR A 258 -33.23 -16.87 -24.48
CA TYR A 258 -32.83 -17.25 -23.12
C TYR A 258 -32.12 -16.07 -22.47
N TRP A 259 -32.54 -15.76 -21.25
CA TRP A 259 -31.92 -14.75 -20.43
C TRP A 259 -31.01 -15.45 -19.42
N SER A 260 -29.77 -15.01 -19.34
CA SER A 260 -28.81 -15.45 -18.34
C SER A 260 -28.56 -14.31 -17.38
N ASN A 261 -28.88 -14.53 -16.11
CA ASN A 261 -28.48 -13.63 -15.06
C ASN A 261 -27.07 -14.01 -14.59
N ASN A 262 -26.13 -13.07 -14.67
CA ASN A 262 -24.77 -13.22 -14.18
C ASN A 262 -24.56 -12.21 -13.05
N THR A 263 -24.43 -12.72 -11.83
CA THR A 263 -24.13 -11.89 -10.65
C THR A 263 -22.69 -12.14 -10.22
N GLU A 264 -21.93 -11.07 -9.98
CA GLU A 264 -20.52 -11.12 -9.63
C GLU A 264 -20.31 -10.42 -8.29
N TYR A 265 -19.54 -11.06 -7.41
CA TYR A 265 -19.17 -10.56 -6.09
C TYR A 265 -17.66 -10.47 -6.02
N VAL A 266 -17.13 -9.27 -5.78
CA VAL A 266 -15.70 -9.02 -5.71
C VAL A 266 -15.26 -9.02 -4.26
N PHE A 267 -14.29 -9.86 -3.94
CA PHE A 267 -13.69 -9.99 -2.63
C PHE A 267 -12.24 -9.54 -2.65
N TYR A 268 -11.80 -8.87 -1.59
CA TYR A 268 -10.43 -8.40 -1.42
C TYR A 268 -9.90 -8.77 -0.04
N ARG A 269 -8.66 -9.29 -0.01
CA ARG A 269 -7.89 -9.50 1.21
C ARG A 269 -6.71 -8.55 1.22
N LYS A 270 -6.64 -7.71 2.26
CA LYS A 270 -5.53 -6.77 2.48
C LYS A 270 -4.25 -7.50 2.88
N TYR A 271 -3.13 -6.82 2.70
CA TYR A 271 -1.85 -7.26 3.23
C TYR A 271 -1.85 -7.22 4.76
N SER A 272 -1.42 -8.30 5.42
CA SER A 272 -1.23 -8.33 6.88
C SER A 272 0.26 -8.35 7.19
N LEU A 273 0.72 -7.34 7.95
CA LEU A 273 2.08 -7.25 8.49
C LEU A 273 2.30 -8.19 9.69
N PHE A 274 1.24 -8.79 10.24
CA PHE A 274 1.30 -9.63 11.43
C PHE A 274 0.77 -11.03 11.13
N HIS A 275 1.59 -12.04 11.44
CA HIS A 275 1.18 -13.44 11.46
C HIS A 275 0.83 -13.82 12.91
N ASN A 276 -0.39 -14.33 13.12
CA ASN A 276 -0.97 -14.90 14.34
C ASN A 276 -1.32 -13.93 15.50
N ASN A 277 -2.63 -13.66 15.66
CA ASN A 277 -3.35 -14.17 16.82
C ASN A 277 -4.87 -14.24 16.57
N THR A 278 -5.45 -15.25 17.18
CA THR A 278 -6.81 -15.77 17.07
C THR A 278 -7.91 -14.81 17.55
N GLN A 279 -9.11 -15.06 16.99
CA GLN A 279 -10.44 -14.68 17.49
C GLN A 279 -10.83 -13.18 17.47
N THR A 280 -11.67 -12.84 16.50
CA THR A 280 -12.89 -12.07 16.80
C THR A 280 -14.04 -12.66 15.99
N VAL A 281 -14.64 -13.71 16.53
CA VAL A 281 -15.97 -14.17 16.11
C VAL A 281 -16.93 -13.09 16.61
N GLY A 282 -17.35 -12.20 15.72
CA GLY A 282 -18.06 -10.99 16.09
C GLY A 282 -18.94 -10.45 14.97
N SER A 283 -20.04 -11.16 14.70
CA SER A 283 -21.29 -10.62 14.19
C SER A 283 -21.25 -9.83 12.87
N PHE A 284 -21.45 -10.53 11.75
CA PHE A 284 -21.99 -9.93 10.51
C PHE A 284 -23.25 -10.67 10.01
N ARG A 285 -24.16 -11.02 10.94
CA ARG A 285 -25.58 -11.19 10.58
C ARG A 285 -26.25 -9.82 10.51
N LYS A 286 -25.96 -9.02 9.48
CA LYS A 286 -26.81 -7.87 9.11
C LYS A 286 -26.54 -7.25 7.73
N ILE A 287 -26.36 -8.04 6.67
CA ILE A 287 -26.49 -7.52 5.28
C ILE A 287 -27.16 -8.57 4.39
N MET A 288 -28.35 -9.03 4.80
CA MET A 288 -29.28 -9.80 3.96
C MET A 288 -30.71 -9.32 4.24
N GLU A 289 -30.92 -8.00 4.21
CA GLU A 289 -32.25 -7.41 4.38
C GLU A 289 -32.38 -6.11 3.60
N VAL A 290 -32.03 -6.13 2.30
CA VAL A 290 -32.54 -5.16 1.31
C VAL A 290 -32.64 -5.87 -0.05
N VAL A 291 -33.43 -6.93 -0.15
CA VAL A 291 -34.13 -7.33 -1.39
C VAL A 291 -35.35 -8.17 -0.97
N TYR A 292 -36.43 -7.48 -0.57
CA TYR A 292 -37.80 -7.95 -0.73
C TYR A 292 -38.59 -6.80 -1.37
#